data_AF-A0A3N0FIZ8-F1
#
_entry.id   AF-A0A3N0FIZ8-F1
#
_cell.length_a   1.000
_cell.length_b   1.000
_cell.length_c   1.000
_cell.angle_alpha   90.00
_cell.angle_beta   90.00
_cell.angle_gamma   90.00
#
_symmetry.space_group_name_H-M   'P 1'
#
loop_
_entity.id
_entity.type
_entity.pdbx_description
1 polymer ?
#
loop_
_entity_poly.entity_id
_entity_poly.type
_entity_poly.pdbx_seq_one_letter_code
_entity_poly.pdbx_strand_id
1 'polypeptide(L)'
;MKDFYESLIDNKVQAIIIIDTNAWNFLKNSQIDLYSAELSAYDFYITIEIYREMESLAEREDKADIYAYFKGQTADFGYPLSHFGAYDSRYPDDEQRFSGFGFGRLSSIFDDNLIERNAASVKSSKRGVYYGNEADLFISSWGNGKCFILTEDNRGCT
;
A
#
# COMPACT_ATOMS: atom_id res chain seq x y z
N MET A 1 21.30 13.46 20.92
CA MET A 1 19.87 13.07 20.82
C MET A 1 19.13 13.93 19.81
N LYS A 2 19.39 15.25 19.76
CA LYS A 2 18.92 16.16 18.70
C LYS A 2 19.45 15.78 17.31
N ASP A 3 20.72 15.39 17.24
CA ASP A 3 21.40 15.00 15.98
C ASP A 3 20.87 13.69 15.37
N PHE A 4 20.30 12.79 16.18
CA PHE A 4 19.67 11.55 15.67
C PHE A 4 18.33 11.86 15.00
N TYR A 5 17.52 12.73 15.60
CA TYR A 5 16.28 13.21 14.99
C TYR A 5 16.53 14.10 13.77
N GLU A 6 17.53 14.96 13.80
CA GLU A 6 17.92 15.77 12.64
C GLU A 6 18.45 14.88 11.49
N SER A 7 19.19 13.78 11.78
CA SER A 7 19.58 12.79 10.76
C SER A 7 18.40 11.95 10.19
N LEU A 8 17.32 11.79 10.96
CA LEU A 8 16.08 11.17 10.49
C LEU A 8 15.25 12.13 9.62
N ILE A 9 15.38 13.44 9.86
CA ILE A 9 14.73 14.49 9.06
C ILE A 9 15.51 14.75 7.75
N ASP A 10 16.84 14.60 7.77
CA ASP A 10 17.71 14.76 6.60
C ASP A 10 17.79 13.50 5.72
N ASN A 11 17.30 12.35 6.22
CA ASN A 11 16.90 11.25 5.35
C ASN A 11 15.71 11.74 4.53
N LYS A 12 15.94 12.08 3.27
CA LYS A 12 14.86 12.24 2.27
C LYS A 12 13.98 11.00 2.38
N VAL A 13 12.83 11.14 3.04
CA VAL A 13 11.80 10.10 3.05
C VAL A 13 11.52 9.78 1.58
N GLN A 14 11.90 8.58 1.17
CA GLN A 14 11.71 8.09 -0.19
C GLN A 14 10.21 8.08 -0.47
N ALA A 15 9.85 8.39 -1.72
CA ALA A 15 8.44 8.35 -2.10
C ALA A 15 7.98 6.89 -2.11
N ILE A 16 6.82 6.64 -1.50
CA ILE A 16 6.24 5.30 -1.44
C ILE A 16 5.34 5.13 -2.66
N ILE A 17 5.55 4.04 -3.40
CA ILE A 17 4.71 3.66 -4.53
C ILE A 17 3.98 2.37 -4.17
N ILE A 18 2.65 2.45 -4.04
CA ILE A 18 1.79 1.27 -3.90
C ILE A 18 1.38 0.80 -5.29
N ILE A 19 1.68 -0.44 -5.60
CA ILE A 19 1.39 -1.03 -6.92
C ILE A 19 0.03 -1.73 -6.87
N ASP A 20 -0.89 -1.26 -7.71
CA ASP A 20 -2.23 -1.85 -7.89
C ASP A 20 -2.18 -3.10 -8.78
N THR A 21 -3.22 -3.95 -8.75
CA THR A 21 -3.23 -5.25 -9.41
C THR A 21 -3.14 -5.10 -10.93
N ASN A 22 -3.79 -4.07 -11.48
CA ASN A 22 -3.77 -3.80 -12.92
C ASN A 22 -2.40 -3.36 -13.45
N ALA A 23 -1.59 -2.67 -12.63
CA ALA A 23 -0.29 -2.13 -13.05
C ALA A 23 0.76 -3.22 -13.35
N TRP A 24 0.60 -4.43 -12.81
CA TRP A 24 1.53 -5.53 -13.03
C TRP A 24 1.64 -5.96 -14.50
N ASN A 25 0.57 -5.82 -15.28
CA ASN A 25 0.62 -6.10 -16.73
C ASN A 25 1.52 -5.08 -17.43
N PHE A 26 1.30 -3.79 -17.18
CA PHE A 26 2.15 -2.72 -17.71
C PHE A 26 3.63 -2.91 -17.35
N LEU A 27 3.92 -3.16 -16.06
CA LEU A 27 5.28 -3.34 -15.57
C LEU A 27 5.99 -4.51 -16.26
N LYS A 28 5.31 -5.66 -16.37
CA LYS A 28 5.82 -6.84 -17.06
C LYS A 28 6.03 -6.58 -18.56
N ASN A 29 5.02 -6.04 -19.25
CA ASN A 29 5.06 -5.83 -20.69
C ASN A 29 6.13 -4.81 -21.09
N SER A 30 6.39 -3.84 -20.22
CA SER A 30 7.44 -2.83 -20.39
C SER A 30 8.81 -3.30 -19.89
N GLN A 31 8.91 -4.52 -19.34
CA GLN A 31 10.13 -5.08 -18.74
C GLN A 31 10.78 -4.15 -17.70
N ILE A 32 9.96 -3.46 -16.91
CA ILE A 32 10.45 -2.58 -15.86
C ILE A 32 11.00 -3.43 -14.71
N ASP A 33 12.16 -3.08 -14.19
CA ASP A 33 12.73 -3.68 -12.98
C ASP A 33 12.62 -2.68 -11.83
N LEU A 34 11.89 -3.05 -10.78
CA LEU A 34 11.63 -2.19 -9.62
C LEU A 34 12.90 -1.92 -8.80
N TYR A 35 13.94 -2.75 -8.95
CA TYR A 35 15.24 -2.57 -8.30
C TYR A 35 16.26 -1.82 -9.17
N SER A 36 15.84 -1.30 -10.33
CA SER A 36 16.69 -0.52 -11.22
C SER A 36 17.23 0.76 -10.55
N ALA A 37 18.41 1.21 -11.00
CA ALA A 37 19.05 2.41 -10.46
C ALA A 37 18.17 3.66 -10.65
N GLU A 38 17.40 3.72 -11.73
CA GLU A 38 16.47 4.78 -12.08
C GLU A 38 15.30 4.90 -11.09
N LEU A 39 14.93 3.79 -10.44
CA LEU A 39 13.82 3.72 -9.49
C LEU A 39 14.28 3.66 -8.03
N SER A 40 15.59 3.74 -7.76
CA SER A 40 16.19 3.67 -6.42
C SER A 40 15.79 4.77 -5.44
N ALA A 41 15.07 5.80 -5.90
CA ALA A 41 14.52 6.87 -5.06
C ALA A 41 13.12 6.56 -4.50
N TYR A 42 12.56 5.41 -4.85
CA TYR A 42 11.21 4.98 -4.48
C TYR A 42 11.25 3.68 -3.70
N ASP A 43 10.40 3.60 -2.67
CA ASP A 43 10.10 2.34 -1.99
C ASP A 43 8.79 1.78 -2.55
N PHE A 44 8.84 0.56 -3.10
CA PHE A 44 7.68 -0.11 -3.67
C PHE A 44 7.01 -1.04 -2.67
N TYR A 45 5.68 -1.05 -2.72
CA TYR A 45 4.87 -1.87 -1.83
C TYR A 45 3.59 -2.37 -2.50
N ILE A 46 2.98 -3.39 -1.89
CA ILE A 46 1.65 -3.91 -2.23
C ILE A 46 0.82 -4.10 -0.97
N THR A 47 -0.50 -3.93 -1.09
CA THR A 47 -1.42 -4.27 0.00
C THR A 47 -1.65 -5.78 0.07
N ILE A 48 -2.20 -6.25 1.18
CA ILE A 48 -2.53 -7.68 1.35
C ILE A 48 -3.59 -8.18 0.36
N GLU A 49 -4.49 -7.31 -0.09
CA GLU A 49 -5.51 -7.61 -1.10
C GLU A 49 -4.86 -7.81 -2.46
N ILE A 50 -4.00 -6.90 -2.89
CA ILE A 50 -3.20 -7.03 -4.13
C ILE A 50 -2.41 -8.35 -4.08
N TYR A 51 -1.73 -8.62 -2.96
CA TYR A 51 -0.98 -9.85 -2.79
C TYR A 51 -1.88 -11.09 -2.97
N ARG A 52 -3.05 -11.12 -2.33
CA ARG A 52 -4.02 -12.23 -2.45
C ARG A 52 -4.59 -12.37 -3.86
N GLU A 53 -4.89 -11.26 -4.52
CA GLU A 53 -5.35 -11.24 -5.91
C GLU A 53 -4.28 -11.85 -6.83
N MET A 54 -3.01 -11.47 -6.65
CA MET A 54 -1.90 -12.02 -7.43
C MET A 54 -1.62 -13.49 -7.11
N GLU A 55 -1.70 -13.91 -5.84
CA GLU A 55 -1.54 -15.32 -5.45
C GLU A 55 -2.65 -16.22 -6.03
N SER A 56 -3.86 -15.68 -6.24
CA SER A 56 -4.94 -16.43 -6.91
C SER A 56 -4.62 -16.78 -8.38
N LEU A 57 -3.63 -16.10 -8.97
CA LEU A 57 -3.14 -16.38 -10.33
C LEU A 57 -2.12 -17.53 -10.37
N ALA A 58 -1.60 -17.98 -9.22
CA ALA A 58 -0.53 -18.97 -9.14
C ALA A 58 -0.92 -20.31 -9.79
N GLU A 59 -2.19 -20.69 -9.72
CA GLU A 59 -2.71 -21.95 -10.24
C GLU A 59 -3.18 -21.84 -11.71
N ARG A 60 -3.10 -20.65 -12.31
CA ARG A 60 -3.57 -20.39 -13.67
C ARG A 60 -2.43 -20.45 -14.68
N GLU A 61 -2.40 -21.51 -15.49
CA GLU A 61 -1.40 -21.66 -16.56
C GLU A 61 -1.35 -20.46 -17.51
N ASP A 62 -2.51 -19.89 -17.86
CA ASP A 62 -2.61 -18.70 -18.74
C ASP A 62 -2.05 -17.41 -18.12
N LYS A 63 -1.72 -17.44 -16.82
CA LYS A 63 -1.17 -16.32 -16.04
C LYS A 63 0.18 -16.64 -15.40
N ALA A 64 0.79 -17.79 -15.70
CA ALA A 64 2.05 -18.21 -15.12
C ALA A 64 3.16 -17.15 -15.27
N ASP A 65 3.27 -16.53 -16.45
CA ASP A 65 4.31 -15.54 -16.71
C ASP A 65 4.18 -14.27 -15.88
N ILE A 66 2.96 -13.75 -15.68
CA ILE A 66 2.76 -12.53 -14.88
C ILE A 66 2.96 -12.80 -13.40
N TYR A 67 2.54 -13.98 -12.94
CA TYR A 67 2.78 -14.39 -11.56
C TYR A 67 4.27 -14.60 -11.28
N ALA A 68 5.01 -15.22 -12.20
CA ALA A 68 6.47 -15.39 -12.09
C ALA A 68 7.19 -14.03 -12.03
N TYR A 69 6.81 -13.09 -12.90
CA TYR A 69 7.34 -11.72 -12.87
C TYR A 69 7.04 -11.03 -11.53
N PHE A 70 5.80 -11.08 -11.07
CA PHE A 70 5.38 -10.55 -9.77
C PHE A 70 6.25 -11.10 -8.63
N LYS A 71 6.38 -12.42 -8.50
CA LYS A 71 7.20 -13.02 -7.42
C LYS A 71 8.68 -12.63 -7.51
N GLY A 72 9.22 -12.49 -8.71
CA GLY A 72 10.59 -12.03 -8.91
C GLY A 72 10.81 -10.58 -8.46
N GLN A 73 9.82 -9.72 -8.66
CA GLN A 73 9.86 -8.31 -8.27
C GLN A 73 9.54 -8.10 -6.79
N THR A 74 8.72 -8.95 -6.18
CA THR A 74 8.28 -8.79 -4.77
C THR A 74 8.99 -9.70 -3.78
N ALA A 75 10.08 -10.37 -4.17
CA ALA A 75 10.78 -11.32 -3.30
C ALA A 75 11.31 -10.66 -2.01
N ASP A 76 11.81 -9.43 -2.13
CA ASP A 76 12.35 -8.65 -1.01
C ASP A 76 11.34 -7.62 -0.47
N PHE A 77 10.09 -7.65 -0.95
CA PHE A 77 9.06 -6.82 -0.35
C PHE A 77 8.88 -7.32 1.08
N GLY A 78 8.85 -6.38 2.03
CA GLY A 78 8.42 -6.69 3.39
C GLY A 78 7.01 -7.29 3.40
N TYR A 79 6.52 -7.65 4.59
CA TYR A 79 5.16 -8.17 4.72
C TYR A 79 4.13 -7.28 4.00
N PRO A 80 3.21 -7.87 3.19
CA PRO A 80 2.16 -7.13 2.52
C PRO A 80 1.39 -6.29 3.53
N LEU A 81 0.99 -5.10 3.10
CA LEU A 81 0.47 -4.15 4.06
C LEU A 81 -0.94 -4.59 4.46
N SER A 82 -1.07 -4.95 5.74
CA SER A 82 -2.34 -5.32 6.35
C SER A 82 -3.27 -4.13 6.47
N HIS A 83 -4.55 -4.42 6.71
CA HIS A 83 -5.54 -3.43 7.06
C HIS A 83 -5.19 -2.81 8.42
N PHE A 84 -5.33 -1.50 8.56
CA PHE A 84 -5.19 -0.81 9.83
C PHE A 84 -6.50 -0.15 10.22
N GLY A 85 -6.75 -0.11 11.51
CA GLY A 85 -7.70 0.81 12.11
C GLY A 85 -7.62 0.67 13.63
N ALA A 86 -7.94 1.74 14.32
CA ALA A 86 -8.07 1.73 15.76
C ALA A 86 -9.44 1.15 16.14
N TYR A 87 -9.55 0.60 17.34
CA TYR A 87 -10.84 0.25 17.90
C TYR A 87 -11.73 1.50 17.96
N ASP A 88 -12.91 1.43 17.35
CA ASP A 88 -13.88 2.52 17.31
C ASP A 88 -15.23 2.00 17.78
N SER A 89 -15.61 2.37 19.01
CA SER A 89 -16.82 1.92 19.68
C SER A 89 -18.13 2.28 18.96
N ARG A 90 -18.08 3.10 17.89
CA ARG A 90 -19.24 3.41 17.06
C ARG A 90 -19.61 2.26 16.10
N TYR A 91 -18.70 1.30 15.90
CA TYR A 91 -18.90 0.18 14.99
C TYR A 91 -19.01 -1.17 15.74
N PRO A 92 -19.71 -2.18 15.19
CA PRO A 92 -19.80 -3.51 15.80
C PRO A 92 -18.46 -4.27 15.77
N ASP A 93 -18.31 -5.28 16.62
CA ASP A 93 -17.05 -6.04 16.79
C ASP A 93 -16.53 -6.70 15.52
N ASP A 94 -17.41 -7.17 14.64
CA ASP A 94 -17.06 -7.78 13.35
C ASP A 94 -16.61 -6.77 12.29
N GLU A 95 -16.76 -5.48 12.58
CA GLU A 95 -16.29 -4.38 11.75
C GLU A 95 -15.07 -3.67 12.34
N GLN A 96 -14.64 -4.07 13.54
CA GLN A 96 -13.45 -3.54 14.17
C GLN A 96 -12.22 -3.92 13.37
N ARG A 97 -11.35 -2.94 13.13
CA ARG A 97 -10.05 -3.19 12.51
C ARG A 97 -9.05 -3.60 13.58
N PHE A 98 -8.21 -4.58 13.25
CA PHE A 98 -7.15 -5.01 14.13
C PHE A 98 -5.91 -4.14 13.91
N SER A 99 -5.58 -3.30 14.90
CA SER A 99 -4.24 -2.74 15.04
C SER A 99 -3.68 -3.20 16.38
N GLY A 100 -3.12 -4.42 16.39
CA GLY A 100 -2.51 -5.03 17.57
C GLY A 100 -0.99 -5.12 17.46
N PHE A 101 -0.33 -5.27 18.61
CA PHE A 101 1.10 -5.56 18.72
C PHE A 101 1.46 -6.77 17.83
N GLY A 102 2.43 -6.58 16.91
CA GLY A 102 2.97 -7.66 16.08
C GLY A 102 2.21 -8.01 14.79
N PHE A 103 1.11 -7.33 14.46
CA PHE A 103 0.33 -7.57 13.22
C PHE A 103 0.14 -6.34 12.31
N GLY A 104 0.85 -5.24 12.60
CA GLY A 104 0.88 -4.02 11.79
C GLY A 104 2.22 -3.30 11.87
N ARG A 105 2.43 -2.30 10.99
CA ARG A 105 3.55 -1.36 11.02
C ARG A 105 3.38 -0.42 12.23
N LEU A 106 4.47 -0.01 12.86
CA LEU A 106 4.43 1.11 13.80
C LEU A 106 4.06 2.39 13.03
N SER A 107 2.94 3.02 13.38
CA SER A 107 2.57 4.31 12.82
C SER A 107 3.46 5.40 13.41
N SER A 108 3.81 6.39 12.58
CA SER A 108 4.45 7.61 13.08
C SER A 108 3.39 8.55 13.68
N ILE A 109 3.82 9.46 14.56
CA ILE A 109 2.94 10.54 15.06
C ILE A 109 2.34 11.35 13.90
N PHE A 110 3.03 11.46 12.75
CA PHE A 110 2.50 12.14 11.57
C PHE A 110 1.39 11.34 10.89
N ASP A 111 1.56 10.03 10.78
CA ASP A 111 0.58 9.12 10.18
C ASP A 111 -0.72 9.17 11.00
N ASP A 112 -0.59 9.09 12.32
CA ASP A 112 -1.71 9.18 13.28
C ASP A 112 -2.43 10.53 13.16
N ASN A 113 -1.68 11.63 13.15
CA ASN A 113 -2.25 12.98 12.99
C ASN A 113 -3.01 13.16 11.66
N LEU A 114 -2.52 12.57 10.56
CA LEU A 114 -3.20 12.68 9.27
C LEU A 114 -4.50 11.86 9.28
N ILE A 115 -4.46 10.66 9.86
CA ILE A 115 -5.66 9.81 10.01
C ILE A 115 -6.69 10.51 10.88
N GLU A 116 -6.32 10.98 12.07
CA GLU A 116 -7.23 11.66 13.00
C GLU A 116 -7.89 12.89 12.38
N ARG A 117 -7.13 13.73 11.68
CA ARG A 117 -7.65 14.95 11.03
C ARG A 117 -8.67 14.67 9.94
N ASN A 118 -8.53 13.54 9.25
CA ASN A 118 -9.35 13.21 8.10
C ASN A 118 -10.36 12.09 8.38
N ALA A 119 -10.35 11.48 9.57
CA ALA A 119 -11.27 10.40 9.93
C ALA A 119 -12.75 10.81 9.78
N ALA A 120 -13.08 12.08 10.06
CA ALA A 120 -14.43 12.62 9.88
C ALA A 120 -14.87 12.72 8.41
N SER A 121 -13.94 12.66 7.45
CA SER A 121 -14.23 12.70 6.01
C SER A 121 -14.53 11.32 5.40
N VAL A 122 -14.29 10.24 6.15
CA VAL A 122 -14.60 8.88 5.73
C VAL A 122 -16.12 8.73 5.61
N LYS A 123 -16.58 8.28 4.45
CA LYS A 123 -18.02 8.15 4.17
C LYS A 123 -18.56 6.92 4.87
N SER A 124 -19.76 7.02 5.43
CA SER A 124 -20.46 5.93 6.12
C SER A 124 -20.87 4.77 5.21
N SER A 125 -20.92 4.98 3.89
CA SER A 125 -21.23 3.92 2.92
C SER A 125 -20.04 2.98 2.74
N LYS A 126 -20.26 1.67 2.87
CA LYS A 126 -19.25 0.64 2.58
C LYS A 126 -19.09 0.36 1.09
N ARG A 127 -17.87 0.01 0.68
CA ARG A 127 -17.52 -0.57 -0.61
C ARG A 127 -16.58 -1.76 -0.38
N GLY A 128 -17.15 -2.97 -0.36
CA GLY A 128 -16.42 -4.18 0.03
C GLY A 128 -16.14 -4.17 1.54
N VAL A 129 -14.88 -4.39 1.92
CA VAL A 129 -14.48 -4.38 3.34
C VAL A 129 -14.38 -2.94 3.87
N TYR A 130 -14.06 -1.94 3.04
CA TYR A 130 -13.76 -0.56 3.44
C TYR A 130 -14.99 0.35 3.49
N TYR A 131 -14.98 1.30 4.43
CA TYR A 131 -15.81 2.51 4.41
C TYR A 131 -15.33 3.47 3.30
N GLY A 132 -16.19 4.37 2.84
CA GLY A 132 -15.88 5.16 1.65
C GLY A 132 -14.66 6.07 1.86
N ASN A 133 -13.67 5.93 0.98
CA ASN A 133 -12.35 6.57 1.02
C ASN A 133 -11.49 6.20 2.25
N GLU A 134 -11.86 5.17 3.04
CA GLU A 134 -11.07 4.69 4.19
C GLU A 134 -9.69 4.18 3.75
N ALA A 135 -9.66 3.37 2.70
CA ALA A 135 -8.41 2.86 2.11
C ALA A 135 -7.52 3.99 1.58
N ASP A 136 -8.12 4.99 0.91
CA ASP A 136 -7.39 6.14 0.36
C ASP A 136 -6.74 6.98 1.47
N LEU A 137 -7.48 7.22 2.55
CA LEU A 137 -6.97 7.95 3.71
C LEU A 137 -5.79 7.20 4.35
N PHE A 138 -5.94 5.89 4.51
CA PHE A 138 -4.89 5.06 5.07
C PHE A 138 -3.63 5.03 4.20
N ILE A 139 -3.79 4.86 2.88
CA ILE A 139 -2.69 4.94 1.92
C ILE A 139 -2.03 6.33 1.98
N SER A 140 -2.82 7.40 2.07
CA SER A 140 -2.29 8.78 2.07
C SER A 140 -1.48 9.13 3.31
N SER A 141 -1.72 8.47 4.45
CA SER A 141 -0.94 8.70 5.67
C SER A 141 0.47 8.14 5.58
N TRP A 142 0.75 7.28 4.60
CA TRP A 142 2.07 6.71 4.42
C TRP A 142 3.07 7.67 3.81
N GLY A 143 4.35 7.45 4.16
CA GLY A 143 5.47 8.21 3.60
C GLY A 143 5.39 9.70 3.93
N ASN A 144 4.71 10.07 5.03
CA ASN A 144 4.46 11.45 5.41
C ASN A 144 3.75 12.25 4.28
N GLY A 145 2.75 11.64 3.64
CA GLY A 145 2.01 12.23 2.52
C GLY A 145 2.69 12.12 1.16
N LYS A 146 3.84 11.42 1.06
CA LYS A 146 4.53 11.13 -0.21
C LYS A 146 4.22 9.71 -0.70
N CYS A 147 2.96 9.31 -0.59
CA CYS A 147 2.49 8.03 -1.08
C CYS A 147 1.73 8.22 -2.40
N PHE A 148 2.09 7.43 -3.41
CA PHE A 148 1.45 7.42 -4.71
C PHE A 148 0.96 6.01 -5.03
N ILE A 149 -0.13 5.94 -5.80
CA ILE A 149 -0.66 4.67 -6.30
C ILE A 149 -0.25 4.55 -7.77
N LEU A 150 0.44 3.47 -8.12
CA LEU A 150 0.68 3.09 -9.50
C LEU A 150 -0.45 2.16 -9.94
N THR A 151 -1.24 2.63 -10.90
CA THR A 151 -2.39 1.91 -11.46
C THR A 151 -2.39 2.10 -12.98
N GLU A 152 -2.82 1.09 -13.73
CA GLU A 152 -3.00 1.17 -15.18
C GLU A 152 -4.47 1.43 -15.50
N ASP A 153 -4.78 2.59 -16.08
CA ASP A 153 -6.16 2.87 -16.50
C ASP A 153 -6.51 1.98 -17.70
N ASN A 154 -7.45 1.06 -17.52
CA ASN A 154 -7.97 0.20 -18.59
C ASN A 154 -8.79 0.96 -19.64
N ARG A 155 -8.82 2.30 -19.58
CA ARG A 155 -9.27 3.13 -20.69
C ARG A 155 -8.21 3.07 -21.77
N GLY A 156 -8.35 2.08 -22.66
CA GLY A 156 -7.57 2.01 -23.88
C GLY A 156 -7.50 3.39 -24.52
N CYS A 157 -6.29 3.87 -24.81
CA CYS A 157 -6.11 4.98 -25.72
C CYS A 157 -6.68 4.55 -27.07
N THR A 158 -7.96 4.85 -27.29
CA THR A 158 -8.55 4.98 -28.63
C THR A 158 -8.12 6.30 -29.24
#